data_AF-A0A0U3HMM1-F1
#
_entry.id   AF-A0A0U3HMM1-F1
#
_cell.length_a   1.000
_cell.length_b   1.000
_cell.length_c   1.000
_cell.angle_alpha   90.00
_cell.angle_beta   90.00
_cell.angle_gamma   90.00
#
_symmetry.space_group_name_H-M   'P 1'
#
loop_
_entity.id
_entity.type
_entity.pdbx_description
1 polymer ?
#
loop_
_entity_poly.entity_id
_entity_poly.type
_entity_poly.pdbx_seq_one_letter_code
_entity_poly.pdbx_strand_id
1 'polypeptide(L)'
;MEQLKVVFALLGFFTGTCLILGVLTGHFHWASLLAGGFLYFISYMLWPSKKRGKRETESETMDVLESIIESPIDVISWLLRGLGRLFRFLLSTKGDGGDIDF
;
A
#
# COMPACT_ATOMS: atom_id res chain seq x y z
N MET A 1 -0.08 18.82 17.37
CA MET A 1 -0.63 18.47 16.03
C MET A 1 -0.04 17.16 15.49
N GLU A 2 1.26 16.90 15.62
CA GLU A 2 1.88 15.67 15.10
C GLU A 2 1.44 14.38 15.80
N GLN A 3 1.35 14.39 17.13
CA GLN A 3 0.86 13.22 17.90
C GLN A 3 -0.55 12.81 17.48
N LEU A 4 -1.41 13.78 17.16
CA LEU A 4 -2.77 13.52 16.68
C LEU A 4 -2.75 12.79 15.34
N LYS A 5 -1.87 13.21 14.42
CA LYS A 5 -1.68 12.54 13.12
C LYS A 5 -1.17 11.10 13.29
N VAL A 6 -0.24 10.87 14.22
CA VAL A 6 0.26 9.53 14.57
C VAL A 6 -0.88 8.64 15.05
N VAL A 7 -1.71 9.13 15.98
CA VAL A 7 -2.87 8.37 16.49
C VAL A 7 -3.86 8.04 15.37
N PHE A 8 -4.23 9.02 14.53
CA PHE A 8 -5.14 8.77 13.41
C PHE A 8 -4.56 7.81 12.38
N ALA A 9 -3.27 7.89 12.07
CA ALA A 9 -2.63 6.97 11.16
C ALA A 9 -2.65 5.53 11.70
N LEU A 10 -2.35 5.34 12.99
CA LEU A 10 -2.41 4.01 13.61
C LEU A 10 -3.84 3.46 13.65
N LEU A 11 -4.82 4.27 14.04
CA LEU A 11 -6.23 3.85 14.03
C LEU A 11 -6.70 3.47 12.63
N GLY A 12 -6.35 4.26 11.62
CA GLY A 12 -6.64 3.95 10.22
C GLY A 12 -5.97 2.64 9.77
N PHE A 13 -4.71 2.43 10.15
CA PHE A 13 -3.97 1.22 9.85
C PHE A 13 -4.62 -0.02 10.45
N PHE A 14 -4.92 -0.01 11.75
CA PHE A 14 -5.56 -1.15 12.43
C PHE A 14 -6.96 -1.42 11.89
N THR A 15 -7.74 -0.38 11.65
CA THR A 15 -9.09 -0.53 11.07
C THR A 15 -9.02 -1.12 9.66
N GLY A 16 -8.11 -0.62 8.82
CA GLY A 16 -7.86 -1.19 7.49
C GLY A 16 -7.43 -2.64 7.55
N THR A 17 -6.55 -2.98 8.49
CA THR A 17 -6.10 -4.36 8.73
C THR A 17 -7.25 -5.28 9.09
N CYS A 18 -8.11 -4.89 10.03
CA CYS A 18 -9.28 -5.66 10.41
C CYS A 18 -10.24 -5.88 9.24
N LEU A 19 -10.48 -4.87 8.40
CA LEU A 19 -11.33 -5.01 7.23
C LEU A 19 -10.74 -5.99 6.21
N ILE A 20 -9.44 -5.89 5.92
CA ILE A 20 -8.77 -6.81 4.98
C ILE A 20 -8.78 -8.24 5.53
N LEU A 21 -8.43 -8.43 6.81
CA LEU A 21 -8.48 -9.76 7.44
C LEU A 21 -9.90 -10.33 7.47
N GLY A 22 -10.91 -9.49 7.70
CA GLY A 22 -12.32 -9.89 7.64
C GLY A 22 -12.73 -10.38 6.24
N VAL A 23 -12.22 -9.74 5.18
CA VAL A 23 -12.43 -10.21 3.80
C VAL A 23 -11.73 -11.54 3.53
N LEU A 24 -10.55 -11.78 4.12
CA LEU A 24 -9.78 -13.01 3.93
C LEU A 24 -10.33 -14.21 4.71
N THR A 25 -10.93 -13.96 5.88
CA THR A 25 -11.42 -15.02 6.79
C THR A 25 -12.92 -15.26 6.69
N GLY A 26 -13.68 -14.27 6.24
CA GLY A 26 -15.13 -14.32 6.09
C GLY A 26 -15.58 -14.34 4.63
N HIS A 27 -16.74 -13.73 4.37
CA HIS A 27 -17.26 -13.59 3.02
C HIS A 27 -16.54 -12.47 2.28
N PHE A 28 -16.15 -12.75 1.03
CA PHE A 28 -15.43 -11.79 0.22
C PHE A 28 -16.36 -10.64 -0.22
N HIS A 29 -16.07 -9.43 0.26
CA HIS A 29 -16.80 -8.22 -0.10
C HIS A 29 -15.84 -7.17 -0.70
N TRP A 30 -16.07 -6.82 -1.96
CA TRP A 30 -15.29 -5.80 -2.68
C TRP A 30 -15.27 -4.45 -1.95
N ALA A 31 -16.40 -4.05 -1.35
CA ALA A 31 -16.51 -2.80 -0.60
C ALA A 31 -15.54 -2.76 0.59
N SER A 32 -15.48 -3.84 1.38
CA SER A 32 -14.58 -3.95 2.52
C SER A 32 -13.11 -3.97 2.11
N LEU A 33 -12.80 -4.61 0.97
CA LEU A 33 -11.45 -4.64 0.42
C LEU A 33 -10.98 -3.25 -0.03
N LEU A 34 -11.82 -2.52 -0.78
CA LEU A 34 -11.52 -1.16 -1.22
C LEU A 34 -11.44 -0.18 -0.05
N ALA A 35 -12.36 -0.29 0.93
CA ALA A 35 -12.34 0.53 2.13
C ALA A 35 -11.07 0.28 2.97
N GLY A 36 -10.66 -0.98 3.14
CA GLY A 36 -9.43 -1.34 3.84
C GLY A 36 -8.18 -0.80 3.13
N GLY A 37 -8.09 -0.95 1.81
CA GLY A 37 -7.01 -0.38 1.00
C GLY A 37 -6.96 1.15 1.07
N PHE A 38 -8.12 1.81 1.04
CA PHE A 38 -8.20 3.26 1.18
C PHE A 38 -7.75 3.76 2.57
N LEU A 39 -8.08 3.02 3.63
CA LEU A 39 -7.60 3.32 4.98
C LEU A 39 -6.08 3.17 5.12
N TYR A 40 -5.47 2.17 4.49
CA TYR A 40 -4.01 2.08 4.42
C TYR A 40 -3.40 3.28 3.70
N PHE A 41 -3.99 3.71 2.59
CA PHE A 41 -3.54 4.88 1.86
C PHE A 41 -3.60 6.16 2.72
N ILE A 42 -4.72 6.38 3.42
CA ILE A 42 -4.87 7.53 4.34
C ILE A 42 -3.85 7.44 5.47
N SER A 43 -3.70 6.27 6.11
CA SER A 43 -2.76 6.06 7.20
C SER A 43 -1.33 6.43 6.78
N TYR A 44 -0.89 5.97 5.62
CA TYR A 44 0.41 6.31 5.05
C TYR A 44 0.57 7.79 4.67
N MET A 45 -0.52 8.45 4.27
CA MET A 45 -0.50 9.88 3.95
C MET A 45 -0.40 10.75 5.22
N LEU A 46 -1.09 10.34 6.29
CA LEU A 46 -1.09 11.05 7.57
C LEU A 46 0.19 10.81 8.37
N TRP A 47 0.85 9.66 8.19
CA TRP A 47 2.06 9.32 8.93
C TRP A 47 3.18 10.36 8.71
N PRO A 48 3.73 10.95 9.80
CA PRO A 48 4.87 11.86 9.71
C PRO A 48 6.16 11.07 9.48
N SER A 49 6.38 10.68 8.21
CA SER A 49 7.56 9.90 7.78
C SER A 49 8.85 10.72 7.78
N LYS A 50 9.93 10.11 8.29
CA LYS A 50 11.30 10.66 8.25
C LYS A 50 11.80 10.76 6.80
N LYS A 51 11.51 9.76 5.97
CA LYS A 51 11.87 9.75 4.53
C LYS A 51 11.28 10.93 3.74
N ARG A 52 10.20 11.54 4.26
CA ARG A 52 9.55 12.71 3.64
C ARG A 52 9.97 14.04 4.25
N GLY A 53 11.01 14.06 5.09
CA GLY A 53 11.52 15.27 5.74
C GLY A 53 10.54 15.89 6.74
N LYS A 54 9.55 15.14 7.21
CA LYS A 54 8.49 15.64 8.11
C LYS A 54 8.83 15.49 9.58
N ARG A 55 10.03 15.03 9.93
CA ARG A 55 10.41 14.74 11.31
C ARG A 55 11.91 14.86 11.54
N GLU A 56 12.30 15.60 12.59
CA GLU A 56 13.71 15.75 13.01
C GLU A 56 14.09 14.81 14.17
N THR A 57 13.10 14.29 14.92
CA THR A 57 13.36 13.45 16.10
C THR A 57 13.69 12.02 15.71
N GLU A 58 14.93 11.59 15.97
CA GLU A 58 15.33 10.19 15.87
C GLU A 58 14.77 9.40 17.06
N SER A 59 13.90 8.44 16.76
CA SER A 59 13.30 7.56 17.75
C SER A 59 13.09 6.21 17.13
N GLU A 60 13.81 5.21 17.64
CA GLU A 60 13.78 3.83 17.13
C GLU A 60 12.36 3.26 17.06
N THR A 61 11.51 3.58 18.04
CA THR A 61 10.11 3.12 18.05
C THR A 61 9.30 3.69 16.89
N MET A 62 9.58 4.93 16.48
CA MET A 62 8.88 5.53 15.34
C MET A 62 9.42 5.08 13.99
N ASP A 63 10.70 4.73 13.91
CA ASP A 63 11.26 4.11 12.71
C ASP A 63 10.65 2.72 12.47
N VAL A 64 10.45 1.93 13.53
CA VAL A 64 9.75 0.62 13.44
C VAL A 64 8.29 0.82 13.00
N LEU A 65 7.56 1.76 13.60
CA LEU A 65 6.18 2.05 13.22
C LEU A 65 6.06 2.57 11.79
N GLU A 66 7.02 3.38 11.33
CA GLU A 66 7.11 3.81 9.93
C GLU A 66 7.22 2.60 9.01
N SER A 67 8.13 1.67 9.30
CA SER A 67 8.28 0.45 8.50
C SER A 67 7.00 -0.39 8.48
N ILE A 68 6.25 -0.46 9.59
CA ILE A 68 4.98 -1.20 9.66
C ILE A 68 3.92 -0.53 8.78
N ILE A 69 3.80 0.80 8.81
CA ILE A 69 2.78 1.54 8.03
C ILE A 69 3.12 1.58 6.54
N GLU A 70 4.40 1.61 6.17
CA GLU A 70 4.82 1.58 4.76
C GLU A 70 4.69 0.18 4.15
N SER A 71 4.83 -0.88 4.95
CA SER A 71 4.82 -2.28 4.49
C SER A 71 3.61 -2.67 3.62
N PRO A 72 2.33 -2.37 3.98
CA PRO A 72 1.19 -2.72 3.14
C PRO A 72 1.27 -2.10 1.74
N ILE A 73 1.75 -0.86 1.64
CA ILE A 73 1.83 -0.16 0.37
C ILE A 73 2.98 -0.70 -0.47
N ASP A 74 4.10 -1.05 0.15
CA ASP A 74 5.19 -1.73 -0.54
C ASP A 74 4.75 -3.09 -1.10
N VAL A 75 3.99 -3.86 -0.32
CA VAL A 75 3.40 -5.14 -0.77
C VAL A 75 2.45 -4.92 -1.93
N ILE A 76 1.51 -3.97 -1.83
CA ILE A 76 0.57 -3.65 -2.92
C ILE A 76 1.33 -3.19 -4.17
N SER A 77 2.33 -2.32 -4.01
CA SER A 77 3.13 -1.79 -5.13
C SER A 77 3.94 -2.88 -5.81
N TRP A 78 4.52 -3.80 -5.04
CA TRP A 78 5.22 -4.97 -5.55
C TRP A 78 4.27 -5.89 -6.34
N LEU A 79 3.07 -6.13 -5.81
CA LEU A 79 2.05 -6.97 -6.44
C LEU A 79 1.53 -6.34 -7.76
N LEU A 80 1.27 -5.04 -7.77
CA LEU A 80 0.88 -4.29 -8.98
C LEU A 80 1.97 -4.30 -10.04
N ARG A 81 3.25 -4.16 -9.65
CA ARG A 81 4.38 -4.29 -10.57
C ARG A 81 4.48 -5.69 -11.17
N GLY A 82 4.23 -6.73 -10.37
CA GLY A 82 4.15 -8.12 -10.84
C GLY A 82 3.04 -8.30 -11.87
N LEU A 83 1.82 -7.83 -11.56
CA LEU A 83 0.69 -7.86 -12.49
C LEU A 83 0.99 -7.09 -13.78
N GLY A 84 1.56 -5.89 -13.70
CA GLY A 84 1.89 -5.08 -14.87
C GLY A 84 2.88 -5.76 -15.82
N ARG A 85 3.86 -6.51 -15.29
CA ARG A 85 4.78 -7.31 -16.11
C ARG A 85 4.07 -8.48 -16.79
N LEU A 86 3.19 -9.18 -16.07
CA LEU A 86 2.41 -10.28 -16.62
C LEU A 86 1.44 -9.81 -17.70
N PHE A 87 0.75 -8.68 -17.48
CA PHE A 87 -0.11 -8.06 -18.48
C PHE A 87 0.69 -7.65 -19.71
N ARG A 88 1.88 -7.05 -19.56
CA ARG A 88 2.73 -6.70 -20.70
C ARG A 88 3.15 -7.95 -21.48
N PHE A 89 3.54 -9.02 -20.78
CA PHE A 89 3.88 -10.30 -21.42
C PHE A 89 2.70 -10.87 -22.21
N LEU A 90 1.51 -10.97 -21.58
CA LEU A 90 0.29 -11.47 -22.21
C LEU A 90 -0.18 -10.61 -23.38
N LEU A 91 -0.10 -9.28 -23.26
CA LEU A 91 -0.46 -8.36 -24.33
C LEU A 91 0.56 -8.43 -25.50
N SER A 92 1.84 -8.64 -25.18
CA SER A 92 2.91 -8.79 -26.18
C SER A 92 2.81 -10.11 -26.95
N THR A 93 2.27 -11.18 -26.37
CA THR A 93 2.01 -12.45 -27.09
C THR A 93 0.84 -12.33 -28.09
N LYS A 94 -0.03 -11.31 -27.97
CA LYS A 94 -1.13 -11.07 -28.91
C LYS A 94 -0.77 -10.11 -30.06
N GLY A 95 0.47 -9.64 -30.10
CA GLY A 95 1.02 -8.78 -31.15
C GLY A 95 2.26 -9.40 -31.78
N ASP A 96 2.13 -10.61 -32.33
CA ASP A 96 3.03 -11.05 -33.39
C ASP A 96 2.50 -10.49 -34.71
N GLY A 97 3.37 -9.83 -35.48
CA GLY A 97 3.02 -9.22 -36.77
C GLY A 97 3.39 -7.75 -36.86
N GLY A 98 4.68 -7.47 -37.07
CA GLY A 98 5.18 -6.16 -37.40
C GLY A 98 6.70 -6.16 -37.45
N ASP A 99 7.25 -6.99 -38.33
CA ASP A 99 8.67 -6.98 -38.67
C ASP A 99 9.11 -5.53 -38.93
N ILE A 100 9.99 -5.03 -38.07
CA ILE A 100 10.69 -3.77 -38.33
C ILE A 100 12.00 -4.18 -38.99
N ASP A 101 11.96 -4.25 -40.31
CA ASP A 101 13.16 -4.35 -41.14
C ASP A 101 14.05 -3.12 -40.94
N PHE A 102 15.36 -3.40 -41.01
CA PHE A 102 16.55 -2.58 -40.80
C PHE A 102 16.50 -1.10 -41.22
#